data_AF-A0A2T6LY52-F1
#
_entry.id   AF-A0A2T6LY52-F1
#
_cell.length_a   1.000
_cell.length_b   1.000
_cell.length_c   1.000
_cell.angle_alpha   90.00
_cell.angle_beta   90.00
_cell.angle_gamma   90.00
#
_symmetry.space_group_name_H-M   'P 1'
#
loop_
_entity.id
_entity.type
_entity.pdbx_description
1 polymer ?
#
loop_
_entity_poly.entity_id
_entity_poly.type
_entity_poly.pdbx_seq_one_letter_code
_entity_poly.pdbx_strand_id
1 'polypeptide(L)'
;MWDHLIPVIIGGLIGVSGGLAGPPLTHYLQKKKDDRALYRTRLEEAILLLWRHRKSINDEVNAAIRLLPEPFPDEYGHQLYAICAIYFPEIGNELKNLIDRTADLYVWTFEVREVLKGNPNAEIDASFNAAYDPFDRAVNEVTMRFKQIAERFRIRYALPELDVTETTK
;
A
#
# COMPACT_ATOMS: atom_id res chain seq x y z
N MET A 1 46.28 10.36 55.45
CA MET A 1 44.83 10.64 55.57
C MET A 1 44.32 11.38 54.31
N TRP A 2 44.68 10.90 53.11
CA TRP A 2 44.26 11.47 51.82
C TRP A 2 43.84 10.38 50.80
N ASP A 3 44.04 9.09 51.12
CA ASP A 3 43.80 7.96 50.20
C ASP A 3 42.33 7.48 50.13
N HIS A 4 41.41 8.11 50.87
CA HIS A 4 40.00 7.70 50.94
C HIS A 4 39.04 8.62 50.17
N LEU A 5 39.52 9.72 49.59
CA LEU A 5 38.67 10.70 48.86
C LEU A 5 38.63 10.46 47.34
N ILE A 6 39.58 9.71 46.79
CA ILE A 6 39.67 9.42 45.35
C ILE A 6 38.53 8.51 44.83
N PRO A 7 38.06 7.46 45.55
CA PRO A 7 37.03 6.55 45.02
C PRO A 7 35.67 7.21 44.84
N VAL A 8 35.33 8.19 45.69
CA VAL A 8 34.01 8.85 45.68
C VAL A 8 33.88 9.82 44.50
N ILE A 9 34.98 10.48 44.12
CA ILE A 9 35.01 11.40 42.97
C ILE A 9 34.90 10.62 41.65
N ILE A 10 35.56 9.45 41.57
CA ILE A 10 35.50 8.58 40.39
C ILE A 10 34.13 7.91 40.26
N GLY A 11 33.52 7.48 41.37
CA GLY A 11 32.15 6.94 41.39
C GLY A 11 31.09 7.98 40.99
N GLY A 12 31.25 9.24 41.44
CA GLY A 12 30.37 10.35 41.06
C GLY A 12 30.47 10.72 39.57
N LEU A 13 31.67 10.73 38.99
CA LEU A 13 31.89 11.01 37.56
C LEU A 13 31.33 9.91 36.64
N ILE A 14 31.42 8.64 37.03
CA ILE A 14 30.85 7.51 36.27
C ILE A 14 29.32 7.48 36.39
N GLY A 15 28.77 7.78 37.57
CA GLY A 15 27.32 7.88 37.77
C GLY A 15 26.67 9.02 36.97
N VAL A 16 27.33 10.17 36.87
CA VAL A 16 26.82 11.33 36.12
C VAL A 16 26.97 11.15 34.60
N SER A 17 28.07 10.52 34.14
CA SER A 17 28.26 10.23 32.70
C SER A 17 27.38 9.07 32.19
N GLY A 18 27.03 8.08 33.03
CA GLY A 18 26.06 7.04 32.71
C GLY A 18 24.60 7.51 32.76
N GLY A 19 24.25 8.43 33.65
CA GLY A 19 22.89 8.95 33.83
C GLY A 19 22.43 9.95 32.76
N LEU A 20 23.35 10.69 32.14
CA LEU A 20 23.03 11.71 31.12
C LEU A 20 23.10 11.21 29.66
N ALA A 21 23.87 10.15 29.39
CA ALA A 21 23.97 9.55 28.05
C ALA A 21 22.85 8.52 27.75
N GLY A 22 22.23 7.97 28.79
CA GLY A 22 21.14 6.99 28.68
C GLY A 22 19.86 7.54 28.03
N PRO A 23 19.27 8.65 28.52
CA PRO A 23 18.00 9.15 28.00
C PRO A 23 18.01 9.51 26.51
N PRO A 24 19.00 10.25 25.95
CA PRO A 24 18.97 10.60 24.53
C PRO A 24 19.19 9.38 23.62
N LEU A 25 20.01 8.41 24.03
CA LEU A 25 20.19 7.16 23.29
C LEU A 25 18.92 6.30 23.31
N THR A 26 18.26 6.21 24.46
CA THR A 26 17.01 5.46 24.62
C THR A 26 15.89 6.12 23.83
N HIS A 27 15.76 7.45 23.86
CA HIS A 27 14.81 8.21 23.03
C HIS A 27 15.06 8.03 21.53
N TYR A 28 16.33 8.01 21.10
CA TYR A 28 16.68 7.78 19.70
C TYR A 28 16.32 6.35 19.24
N LEU A 29 16.61 5.35 20.06
CA LEU A 29 16.26 3.95 19.78
C LEU A 29 14.74 3.72 19.81
N GLN A 30 14.04 4.35 20.76
CA GLN A 30 12.59 4.30 20.86
C GLN A 30 11.94 4.95 19.63
N LYS A 31 12.38 6.17 19.26
CA LYS A 31 11.90 6.86 18.06
C LYS A 31 12.10 6.02 16.79
N LYS A 32 13.27 5.39 16.63
CA LYS A 32 13.55 4.51 15.48
C LYS A 32 12.66 3.26 15.45
N LYS A 33 12.29 2.73 16.62
CA LYS A 33 11.37 1.58 16.72
C LYS A 33 9.93 2.01 16.41
N ASP A 34 9.51 3.16 16.91
CA ASP A 34 8.18 3.73 16.69
C ASP A 34 7.98 4.10 15.22
N ASP A 35 9.00 4.69 14.58
CA ASP A 35 8.98 4.98 13.15
C ASP A 35 8.81 3.68 12.34
N ARG A 36 9.56 2.62 12.65
CA ARG A 36 9.41 1.32 11.96
C ARG A 36 8.03 0.70 12.15
N ALA A 37 7.47 0.80 13.35
CA ALA A 37 6.13 0.31 13.63
C ALA A 37 5.08 1.10 12.83
N LEU A 38 5.21 2.42 12.77
CA LEU A 38 4.36 3.29 11.97
C LEU A 38 4.45 2.94 10.48
N TYR A 39 5.66 2.83 9.93
CA TYR A 39 5.87 2.43 8.53
C TYR A 39 5.22 1.09 8.21
N ARG A 40 5.33 0.12 9.12
CA ARG A 40 4.65 -1.17 8.97
C ARG A 40 3.14 -1.03 8.93
N THR A 41 2.55 -0.32 9.88
CA THR A 41 1.10 -0.11 9.93
C THR A 41 0.61 0.59 8.65
N ARG A 42 1.32 1.61 8.16
CA ARG A 42 0.96 2.31 6.93
C ARG A 42 1.11 1.44 5.68
N LEU A 43 2.07 0.53 5.66
CA LEU A 43 2.22 -0.43 4.56
C LEU A 43 1.07 -1.44 4.55
N GLU A 44 0.71 -1.98 5.71
CA GLU A 44 -0.43 -2.90 5.86
C GLU A 44 -1.75 -2.21 5.46
N GLU A 45 -1.93 -0.95 5.85
CA GLU A 45 -3.08 -0.11 5.44
C GLU A 45 -3.11 0.14 3.93
N ALA A 46 -1.98 0.50 3.32
CA ALA A 46 -1.88 0.70 1.87
C ALA A 46 -2.18 -0.58 1.08
N ILE A 47 -1.67 -1.73 1.52
CA ILE A 47 -1.96 -3.03 0.89
C ILE A 47 -3.45 -3.35 0.98
N LEU A 48 -4.07 -3.12 2.15
CA LEU A 48 -5.50 -3.35 2.33
C LEU A 48 -6.32 -2.44 1.41
N LEU A 49 -5.94 -1.17 1.28
CA LEU A 49 -6.60 -0.23 0.37
C LEU A 49 -6.44 -0.64 -1.09
N LEU A 50 -5.26 -1.11 -1.52
CA LEU A 50 -5.07 -1.63 -2.88
C LEU A 50 -5.97 -2.83 -3.15
N TRP A 51 -6.09 -3.76 -2.19
CA TRP A 51 -6.99 -4.90 -2.33
C TRP A 51 -8.46 -4.46 -2.41
N ARG A 52 -8.89 -3.50 -1.57
CA ARG A 52 -10.25 -2.95 -1.60
C ARG A 52 -10.54 -2.22 -2.91
N HIS A 53 -9.57 -1.44 -3.41
CA HIS A 53 -9.60 -0.78 -4.71
C HIS A 53 -9.86 -1.80 -5.81
N ARG A 54 -8.98 -2.80 -5.95
CA ARG A 54 -9.13 -3.87 -6.96
C ARG A 54 -10.48 -4.55 -6.88
N LYS A 55 -10.93 -4.89 -5.67
CA LYS A 55 -12.23 -5.52 -5.46
C LYS A 55 -13.38 -4.61 -5.91
N SER A 56 -13.36 -3.33 -5.54
CA SER A 56 -14.39 -2.36 -5.93
C SER A 56 -14.51 -2.25 -7.45
N ILE A 57 -13.38 -2.12 -8.15
CA ILE A 57 -13.34 -2.06 -9.61
C ILE A 57 -13.88 -3.35 -10.24
N ASN A 58 -13.53 -4.52 -9.68
CA ASN A 58 -14.07 -5.79 -10.17
C ASN A 58 -15.59 -5.90 -9.96
N ASP A 59 -16.10 -5.42 -8.83
CA ASP A 59 -17.53 -5.40 -8.55
C ASP A 59 -18.27 -4.45 -9.51
N GLU A 60 -17.68 -3.30 -9.85
CA GLU A 60 -18.18 -2.35 -10.86
C GLU A 60 -18.21 -2.92 -12.28
N VAL A 61 -17.10 -3.55 -12.72
CA VAL A 61 -17.02 -4.24 -14.00
C VAL A 61 -18.11 -5.31 -14.10
N ASN A 62 -18.26 -6.13 -13.06
CA ASN A 62 -19.29 -7.15 -13.00
C ASN A 62 -20.71 -6.55 -13.04
N ALA A 63 -20.93 -5.42 -12.35
CA ALA A 63 -22.21 -4.72 -12.38
C ALA A 63 -22.52 -4.16 -13.76
N ALA A 64 -21.54 -3.60 -14.46
CA ALA A 64 -21.68 -3.09 -15.82
C ALA A 64 -22.06 -4.21 -16.81
N ILE A 65 -21.34 -5.33 -16.79
CA ILE A 65 -21.59 -6.49 -17.67
C ILE A 65 -22.97 -7.10 -17.39
N ARG A 66 -23.36 -7.20 -16.11
CA ARG A 66 -24.64 -7.81 -15.71
C ARG A 66 -25.81 -6.82 -15.71
N LEU A 67 -25.59 -5.58 -16.12
CA LEU A 67 -26.59 -4.51 -16.09
C LEU A 67 -27.23 -4.31 -14.70
N LEU A 68 -26.47 -4.58 -13.63
CA LEU A 68 -26.89 -4.31 -12.26
C LEU A 68 -26.83 -2.81 -11.96
N PRO A 69 -27.52 -2.30 -10.92
CA PRO A 69 -27.37 -0.93 -10.47
C PRO A 69 -25.90 -0.55 -10.25
N GLU A 70 -25.55 0.71 -10.51
CA GLU A 70 -24.17 1.17 -10.27
C GLU A 70 -23.85 1.04 -8.79
N PRO A 71 -22.72 0.39 -8.44
CA PRO A 71 -22.23 0.44 -7.07
C PRO A 71 -21.76 1.87 -6.76
N PHE A 72 -21.58 2.14 -5.47
CA PHE A 72 -21.06 3.44 -5.01
C PHE A 72 -19.64 3.66 -5.53
N PRO A 73 -19.27 4.91 -5.84
CA PRO A 73 -17.95 5.23 -6.40
C PRO A 73 -16.82 4.77 -5.48
N ASP A 74 -15.75 4.25 -6.08
CA ASP A 74 -14.54 3.88 -5.36
C ASP A 74 -13.88 5.09 -4.67
N GLU A 75 -13.69 5.00 -3.36
CA GLU A 75 -12.93 5.97 -2.57
C GLU A 75 -11.52 5.44 -2.22
N TYR A 76 -11.26 4.15 -2.44
CA TYR A 76 -10.06 3.49 -1.95
C TYR A 76 -8.81 3.90 -2.75
N GLY A 77 -8.94 4.15 -4.05
CA GLY A 77 -7.83 4.63 -4.88
C GLY A 77 -7.23 5.96 -4.40
N HIS A 78 -8.08 6.92 -4.00
CA HIS A 78 -7.62 8.21 -3.48
C HIS A 78 -6.99 8.11 -2.09
N GLN A 79 -7.56 7.27 -1.22
CA GLN A 79 -6.98 7.01 0.11
C GLN A 79 -5.62 6.32 -0.03
N LEU A 80 -5.51 5.35 -0.94
CA LEU A 80 -4.25 4.68 -1.26
C LEU A 80 -3.19 5.69 -1.72
N TYR A 81 -3.54 6.56 -2.67
CA TYR A 81 -2.65 7.60 -3.16
C TYR A 81 -2.18 8.53 -2.04
N ALA A 82 -3.09 8.98 -1.17
CA ALA A 82 -2.76 9.88 -0.06
C ALA A 82 -1.78 9.24 0.93
N ILE A 83 -2.00 7.99 1.33
CA ILE A 83 -1.08 7.27 2.23
C ILE A 83 0.30 7.12 1.57
N CYS A 84 0.34 6.73 0.31
CA CYS A 84 1.60 6.46 -0.36
C CYS A 84 2.37 7.74 -0.68
N ALA A 85 1.69 8.84 -1.01
CA ALA A 85 2.35 10.14 -1.18
C ALA A 85 3.09 10.61 0.09
N ILE A 86 2.59 10.25 1.27
CA ILE A 86 3.18 10.63 2.56
C ILE A 86 4.28 9.64 2.99
N TYR A 87 4.00 8.34 2.93
CA TYR A 87 4.85 7.32 3.55
C TYR A 87 5.70 6.51 2.56
N PHE A 88 5.32 6.47 1.28
CA PHE A 88 5.96 5.66 0.24
C PHE A 88 6.11 6.45 -1.08
N PRO A 89 6.75 7.64 -1.08
CA PRO A 89 6.81 8.47 -2.28
C PRO A 89 7.50 7.80 -3.48
N GLU A 90 8.32 6.77 -3.24
CA GLU A 90 9.02 6.02 -4.28
C GLU A 90 8.12 5.15 -5.19
N ILE A 91 6.83 5.01 -4.86
CA ILE A 91 5.84 4.29 -5.68
C ILE A 91 4.87 5.21 -6.42
N GLY A 92 5.14 6.52 -6.41
CA GLY A 92 4.23 7.52 -6.98
C GLY A 92 3.95 7.32 -8.47
N ASN A 93 4.92 6.85 -9.25
CA ASN A 93 4.74 6.61 -10.69
C ASN A 93 3.82 5.42 -10.96
N GLU A 94 4.00 4.32 -10.21
CA GLU A 94 3.21 3.11 -10.31
C GLU A 94 1.77 3.38 -9.86
N LEU A 95 1.58 4.17 -8.81
CA LEU A 95 0.24 4.61 -8.37
C LEU A 95 -0.43 5.53 -9.38
N LYS A 96 0.30 6.46 -9.98
CA LYS A 96 -0.24 7.29 -11.04
C LYS A 96 -0.70 6.42 -12.23
N ASN A 97 0.14 5.47 -12.65
CA ASN A 97 -0.22 4.52 -13.71
C ASN A 97 -1.48 3.72 -13.32
N LEU A 98 -1.58 3.22 -12.08
CA LEU A 98 -2.78 2.55 -11.59
C LEU A 98 -4.03 3.44 -11.70
N ILE A 99 -3.95 4.70 -11.28
CA ILE A 99 -5.08 5.65 -11.36
C ILE A 99 -5.47 5.91 -12.81
N ASP A 100 -4.51 6.15 -13.69
CA ASP A 100 -4.75 6.38 -15.12
C ASP A 100 -5.44 5.16 -15.75
N ARG A 101 -5.00 3.92 -15.44
CA ARG A 101 -5.64 2.69 -15.92
C ARG A 101 -6.99 2.40 -15.29
N THR A 102 -7.21 2.83 -14.06
CA THR A 102 -8.53 2.75 -13.43
C THR A 102 -9.51 3.65 -14.19
N ALA A 103 -9.11 4.88 -14.55
CA ALA A 103 -9.93 5.79 -15.33
C ALA A 103 -10.26 5.24 -16.73
N ASP A 104 -9.28 4.67 -17.42
CA ASP A 104 -9.49 4.00 -18.72
C ASP A 104 -10.56 2.89 -18.61
N LEU A 105 -10.46 2.06 -17.56
CA LEU A 105 -11.41 0.97 -17.31
C LEU A 105 -12.81 1.49 -16.97
N TYR A 106 -12.93 2.59 -16.23
CA TYR A 106 -14.21 3.26 -15.97
C TYR A 106 -14.89 3.77 -17.25
N VAL A 107 -14.12 4.32 -18.18
CA VAL A 107 -14.67 4.73 -19.48
C VAL A 107 -15.23 3.52 -20.22
N TRP A 108 -14.47 2.42 -20.25
CA TRP A 108 -14.94 1.18 -20.86
C TRP A 108 -16.19 0.60 -20.18
N THR A 109 -16.30 0.63 -18.84
CA THR A 109 -17.51 0.11 -18.15
C THR A 109 -18.76 0.92 -18.49
N PHE A 110 -18.63 2.23 -18.71
CA PHE A 110 -19.72 3.05 -19.20
C PHE A 110 -20.13 2.66 -20.63
N GLU A 111 -19.16 2.54 -21.53
CA GLU A 111 -19.39 2.19 -22.93
C GLU A 111 -20.03 0.80 -23.08
N VAL A 112 -19.48 -0.22 -22.41
CA VAL A 112 -19.97 -1.61 -22.53
C VAL A 112 -21.40 -1.73 -22.03
N ARG A 113 -21.76 -0.96 -20.99
CA ARG A 113 -23.11 -1.00 -20.44
C ARG A 113 -24.15 -0.45 -21.42
N GLU A 114 -23.83 0.63 -22.12
CA GLU A 114 -24.70 1.18 -23.16
C GLU A 114 -24.83 0.22 -24.34
N VAL A 115 -23.72 -0.42 -24.76
CA VAL A 115 -23.75 -1.47 -25.78
C VAL A 115 -24.65 -2.63 -25.37
N LEU A 116 -24.51 -3.14 -24.15
CA LEU A 116 -25.29 -4.28 -23.65
C LEU A 116 -26.76 -3.96 -23.41
N LYS A 117 -27.11 -2.71 -23.07
CA LYS A 117 -28.52 -2.27 -23.04
C LYS A 117 -29.16 -2.34 -24.43
N GLY A 118 -28.43 -1.97 -25.48
CA GLY A 118 -28.90 -2.02 -26.87
C GLY A 118 -28.85 -3.43 -27.49
N ASN A 119 -27.86 -4.24 -27.10
CA ASN A 119 -27.66 -5.60 -27.57
C ASN A 119 -27.09 -6.49 -26.45
N PRO A 120 -27.95 -7.17 -25.67
CA PRO A 120 -27.51 -8.00 -24.53
C PRO A 120 -26.61 -9.20 -24.91
N ASN A 121 -26.57 -9.59 -26.19
CA ASN A 121 -25.75 -10.70 -26.68
C ASN A 121 -24.49 -10.22 -27.41
N ALA A 122 -24.11 -8.95 -27.26
CA ALA A 122 -22.88 -8.43 -27.85
C ALA A 122 -21.66 -9.19 -27.30
N GLU A 123 -20.76 -9.58 -28.19
CA GLU A 123 -19.47 -10.17 -27.81
C GLU A 123 -18.55 -9.07 -27.28
N ILE A 124 -18.11 -9.19 -26.02
CA ILE A 124 -17.32 -8.15 -25.34
C ILE A 124 -15.90 -8.61 -24.96
N ASP A 125 -15.58 -9.90 -25.09
CA ASP A 125 -14.35 -10.51 -24.56
C ASP A 125 -13.06 -9.79 -25.00
N ALA A 126 -12.92 -9.52 -26.29
CA ALA A 126 -11.73 -8.84 -26.82
C ALA A 126 -11.60 -7.40 -26.28
N SER A 127 -12.72 -6.68 -26.18
CA SER A 127 -12.74 -5.31 -25.63
C SER A 127 -12.51 -5.29 -24.11
N PHE A 128 -13.01 -6.30 -23.41
CA PHE A 128 -12.84 -6.48 -21.98
C PHE A 128 -11.36 -6.70 -21.64
N ASN A 129 -10.70 -7.67 -22.28
CA ASN A 129 -9.28 -7.94 -22.03
C ASN A 129 -8.42 -6.71 -22.36
N ALA A 130 -8.73 -6.00 -23.45
CA ALA A 130 -8.02 -4.78 -23.83
C ALA A 130 -8.11 -3.67 -22.76
N ALA A 131 -9.23 -3.56 -22.06
CA ALA A 131 -9.42 -2.57 -20.98
C ALA A 131 -8.93 -3.07 -19.61
N TYR A 132 -9.14 -4.35 -19.28
CA TYR A 132 -8.88 -4.91 -17.96
C TYR A 132 -7.41 -5.32 -17.76
N ASP A 133 -6.74 -5.90 -18.76
CA ASP A 133 -5.35 -6.35 -18.62
C ASP A 133 -4.36 -5.23 -18.25
N PRO A 134 -4.46 -3.99 -18.80
CA PRO A 134 -3.64 -2.88 -18.35
C PRO A 134 -3.86 -2.53 -16.87
N PHE A 135 -5.11 -2.55 -16.40
CA PHE A 135 -5.44 -2.30 -15.00
C PHE A 135 -4.85 -3.39 -14.09
N ASP A 136 -5.05 -4.67 -14.42
CA ASP A 136 -4.55 -5.77 -13.61
C ASP A 136 -3.02 -5.76 -13.52
N ARG A 137 -2.34 -5.47 -14.64
CA ARG A 137 -0.88 -5.27 -14.65
C ARG A 137 -0.45 -4.12 -13.74
N ALA A 138 -1.14 -2.98 -13.76
CA ALA A 138 -0.81 -1.87 -12.87
C ALA A 138 -1.00 -2.22 -11.39
N VAL A 139 -2.05 -2.98 -11.04
CA VAL A 139 -2.24 -3.51 -9.68
C VAL A 139 -1.08 -4.42 -9.27
N ASN A 140 -0.65 -5.30 -10.18
CA ASN A 140 0.48 -6.20 -9.94
C ASN A 140 1.80 -5.44 -9.77
N GLU A 141 2.03 -4.39 -10.55
CA GLU A 141 3.19 -3.49 -10.40
C GLU A 141 3.23 -2.86 -9.01
N VAL A 142 2.14 -2.22 -8.56
CA VAL A 142 2.06 -1.63 -7.21
C VAL A 142 2.25 -2.71 -6.13
N THR A 143 1.66 -3.89 -6.31
CA THR A 143 1.83 -5.03 -5.39
C THR A 143 3.30 -5.46 -5.28
N MET A 144 4.01 -5.57 -6.40
CA MET A 144 5.44 -5.91 -6.41
C MET A 144 6.28 -4.85 -5.68
N ARG A 145 5.93 -3.57 -5.82
CA ARG A 145 6.63 -2.49 -5.11
C ARG A 145 6.39 -2.55 -3.60
N PHE A 146 5.15 -2.82 -3.16
CA PHE A 146 4.88 -3.09 -1.75
C PHE A 146 5.67 -4.29 -1.22
N LYS A 147 5.82 -5.35 -2.01
CA LYS A 147 6.66 -6.51 -1.66
C LYS A 147 8.12 -6.10 -1.43
N GLN A 148 8.70 -5.35 -2.36
CA GLN A 148 10.09 -4.85 -2.26
C GLN A 148 10.28 -3.94 -1.04
N ILE A 149 9.31 -3.05 -0.75
CA ILE A 149 9.35 -2.17 0.42
C ILE A 149 9.33 -3.00 1.71
N ALA A 150 8.45 -4.00 1.78
CA ALA A 150 8.36 -4.84 2.96
C ALA A 150 9.63 -5.64 3.23
N GLU A 151 10.25 -6.20 2.18
CA GLU A 151 11.54 -6.89 2.26
C GLU A 151 12.65 -5.96 2.78
N ARG A 152 12.73 -4.74 2.24
CA ARG A 152 13.71 -3.71 2.66
C ARG A 152 13.62 -3.41 4.16
N PHE A 153 12.41 -3.38 4.70
CA PHE A 153 12.17 -3.12 6.13
C PHE A 153 12.07 -4.37 7.01
N ARG A 154 12.24 -5.57 6.43
CA ARG A 154 12.07 -6.86 7.11
C ARG A 154 10.71 -6.98 7.81
N ILE A 155 9.68 -6.41 7.21
CA ILE A 155 8.31 -6.48 7.70
C ILE A 155 7.73 -7.81 7.26
N ARG A 156 7.24 -8.62 8.21
CA ARG A 156 6.34 -9.74 7.92
C ARG A 156 4.92 -9.19 7.86
N TYR A 157 4.29 -9.30 6.71
CA TYR A 157 2.92 -8.89 6.47
C TYR A 157 2.17 -10.08 5.89
N ALA A 158 0.93 -10.27 6.32
CA ALA A 158 0.01 -11.18 5.66
C ALA A 158 -0.62 -10.38 4.52
N LEU A 159 -0.19 -10.65 3.28
CA LEU A 159 -0.98 -10.21 2.13
C LEU A 159 -2.33 -10.94 2.26
N PRO A 160 -3.48 -10.24 2.35
CA PRO A 160 -4.72 -10.89 1.96
C PRO A 160 -4.46 -11.41 0.55
N GLU A 161 -4.66 -12.72 0.31
CA GLU A 161 -4.29 -13.43 -0.92
C GLU A 161 -4.59 -12.59 -2.17
N LEU A 162 -3.62 -11.76 -2.56
CA LEU A 162 -3.54 -11.10 -3.86
C LEU A 162 -2.87 -12.17 -4.70
N ASP A 163 -3.66 -13.19 -5.01
CA ASP A 163 -3.18 -14.38 -5.68
C ASP A 163 -2.67 -13.95 -7.06
N VAL A 164 -1.35 -14.01 -7.24
CA VAL A 164 -0.68 -13.76 -8.52
C VAL A 164 -0.44 -15.09 -9.27
N THR A 165 -1.03 -16.19 -8.80
CA THR A 165 -1.28 -17.37 -9.60
C THR A 165 -2.66 -17.17 -10.22
N GLU A 166 -2.86 -16.90 -11.51
CA GLU A 166 -2.47 -17.70 -12.66
C GLU A 166 -2.44 -16.82 -13.93
N THR A 167 -1.26 -16.44 -14.42
CA THR A 167 -1.06 -16.05 -15.84
C THR A 167 0.23 -16.69 -16.35
N THR A 168 0.28 -18.01 -16.30
CA THR A 168 1.24 -18.81 -17.08
C THR A 168 0.65 -20.20 -17.31
N LYS A 169 -0.35 -20.27 -18.18
CA LYS A 169 -0.65 -21.45 -18.99
C LYS A 169 -1.14 -21.02 -20.36
#